data_AF-A0A497F2E0-F1
#
_entry.id   AF-A0A497F2E0-F1
#
_cell.length_a   1.000
_cell.length_b   1.000
_cell.length_c   1.000
_cell.angle_alpha   90.00
_cell.angle_beta   90.00
_cell.angle_gamma   90.00
#
_symmetry.space_group_name_H-M   'P 1'
#
loop_
_entity.id
_entity.type
_entity.pdbx_description
1 polymer ?
#
loop_
_entity_poly.entity_id
_entity_poly.type
_entity_poly.pdbx_seq_one_letter_code
_entity_poly.pdbx_strand_id
1 'polypeptide(L)'
;VEDFRPVTWPVPFARLAEALKGKCYPEFTMSPHCGAATFFIVEDGGKITPVTRLADVDKFAKTLLKAAEELSSGKKVKGKLKTLSALRYIKGKLLRQMIFDIIKSGTYEALGKFMRKVVMIGCMHFMDPWNFDLERMKRCAIHYATVDGRIIPFCSMNSIHRASYEAKYSMPYELWLAKRREQLAQAAAATA
;
A
#
# COMPACT_ATOMS: atom_id res chain seq x y z
N VAL A 1 4.00 -14.88 15.40
CA VAL A 1 2.72 -14.57 14.72
C VAL A 1 2.11 -13.25 15.21
N GLU A 2 2.43 -12.77 16.42
CA GLU A 2 1.84 -11.55 17.01
C GLU A 2 2.15 -10.22 16.29
N ASP A 3 3.18 -10.18 15.44
CA ASP A 3 3.64 -8.94 14.79
C ASP A 3 2.94 -8.64 13.45
N PHE A 4 2.13 -9.57 12.95
CA PHE A 4 1.41 -9.43 11.68
C PHE A 4 0.01 -8.85 11.87
N ARG A 5 -0.42 -7.98 10.96
CA ARG A 5 -1.78 -7.45 10.91
C ARG A 5 -2.37 -7.67 9.52
N PRO A 6 -3.71 -7.81 9.39
CA PRO A 6 -4.35 -7.88 8.09
C PRO A 6 -3.94 -6.70 7.20
N VAL A 7 -3.89 -6.93 5.89
CA VAL A 7 -3.53 -5.89 4.89
C VAL A 7 -4.47 -4.67 4.88
N THR A 8 -5.60 -4.74 5.59
CA THR A 8 -6.53 -3.63 5.82
C THR A 8 -6.12 -2.70 6.97
N TRP A 9 -5.08 -3.03 7.73
CA TRP A 9 -4.61 -2.20 8.84
C TRP A 9 -4.30 -0.73 8.48
N PRO A 10 -3.87 -0.37 7.25
CA PRO A 10 -3.65 1.02 6.86
C PRO A 10 -4.90 1.92 6.73
N VAL A 11 -6.13 1.37 6.74
CA VAL A 11 -7.40 2.13 6.63
C VAL A 11 -7.45 3.39 7.52
N PRO A 12 -7.04 3.38 8.81
CA PRO A 12 -7.05 4.55 9.68
C PRO A 12 -6.24 5.73 9.15
N PHE A 13 -5.14 5.48 8.43
CA PHE A 13 -4.32 6.55 7.85
C PHE A 13 -5.03 7.21 6.67
N ALA A 14 -5.63 6.42 5.78
CA ALA A 14 -6.36 6.94 4.63
C ALA A 14 -7.54 7.81 5.08
N ARG A 15 -8.35 7.32 6.04
CA ARG A 15 -9.48 8.07 6.61
C ARG A 15 -9.06 9.35 7.32
N LEU A 16 -7.98 9.28 8.10
CA LEU A 16 -7.46 10.47 8.76
C LEU A 16 -6.92 11.50 7.75
N ALA A 17 -6.20 11.04 6.73
CA ALA A 17 -5.68 11.91 5.67
C ALA A 17 -6.82 12.57 4.89
N GLU A 18 -7.88 11.83 4.57
CA GLU A 18 -9.10 12.35 3.95
C GLU A 18 -9.76 13.41 4.82
N ALA A 19 -9.99 13.12 6.10
CA ALA A 19 -10.61 14.06 7.03
C ALA A 19 -9.76 15.33 7.27
N LEU A 20 -8.43 15.24 7.20
CA LEU A 20 -7.53 16.38 7.35
C LEU A 20 -7.40 17.21 6.07
N LYS A 21 -7.35 16.57 4.90
CA LYS A 21 -7.03 17.22 3.62
C LYS A 21 -8.26 17.51 2.75
N GLY A 22 -9.42 16.95 3.08
CA GLY A 22 -10.64 17.08 2.28
C GLY A 22 -10.50 16.48 0.88
N LYS A 23 -9.67 15.45 0.73
CA LYS A 23 -9.41 14.75 -0.54
C LYS A 23 -9.58 13.26 -0.36
N CYS A 24 -10.18 12.59 -1.34
CA CYS A 24 -10.35 11.14 -1.31
C CYS A 24 -9.00 10.43 -1.41
N TYR A 25 -8.79 9.44 -0.55
CA TYR A 25 -7.62 8.55 -0.59
C TYR A 25 -8.08 7.09 -0.70
N PRO A 26 -7.32 6.21 -1.38
CA PRO A 26 -7.61 4.78 -1.38
C PRO A 26 -7.57 4.24 0.06
N GLU A 27 -8.70 3.73 0.56
CA GLU A 27 -8.78 3.25 1.94
C GLU A 27 -8.14 1.88 2.15
N PHE A 28 -7.81 1.13 1.09
CA PHE A 28 -7.28 -0.22 1.19
C PHE A 28 -8.19 -1.14 2.01
N THR A 29 -9.48 -1.12 1.69
CA THR A 29 -10.53 -1.93 2.33
C THR A 29 -10.71 -3.30 1.68
N MET A 30 -9.62 -3.99 1.33
CA MET A 30 -9.72 -5.35 0.79
C MET A 30 -10.23 -6.35 1.83
N SER A 31 -10.49 -7.60 1.43
CA SER A 31 -10.84 -8.64 2.41
C SER A 31 -9.67 -8.88 3.38
N PRO A 32 -9.91 -9.02 4.70
CA PRO A 32 -8.84 -9.35 5.65
C PRO A 32 -8.22 -10.73 5.38
N HIS A 33 -8.93 -11.61 4.66
CA HIS A 33 -8.41 -12.90 4.20
C HIS A 33 -7.44 -12.77 3.02
N CYS A 34 -7.26 -11.57 2.45
CA CYS A 34 -6.29 -11.35 1.37
C CYS A 34 -4.85 -11.58 1.82
N GLY A 35 -4.55 -11.30 3.08
CA GLY A 35 -3.23 -11.48 3.61
C GLY A 35 -2.99 -10.70 4.88
N ALA A 36 -1.79 -10.87 5.40
CA ALA A 36 -1.29 -10.13 6.54
C ALA A 36 0.12 -9.62 6.24
N ALA A 37 0.49 -8.50 6.83
CA ALA A 37 1.82 -7.94 6.69
C ALA A 37 2.33 -7.37 8.01
N THR A 38 3.65 -7.18 8.06
CA THR A 38 4.31 -6.42 9.10
C THR A 38 5.44 -5.59 8.49
N PHE A 39 5.78 -4.49 9.16
CA PHE A 39 6.88 -3.63 8.78
C PHE A 39 8.04 -3.80 9.76
N PHE A 40 9.24 -3.90 9.22
CA PHE A 40 10.48 -3.91 9.95
C PHE A 40 11.23 -2.61 9.69
N ILE A 41 11.70 -1.97 10.75
CA ILE A 41 12.56 -0.80 10.67
C ILE A 41 14.01 -1.29 10.71
N VAL A 42 14.79 -0.85 9.73
CA VAL A 42 16.23 -1.09 9.63
C VAL A 42 16.95 0.13 10.20
N GLU A 43 17.60 -0.05 11.34
CA GLU A 43 18.39 0.99 12.00
C GLU A 43 19.84 1.03 11.48
N ASP A 44 20.49 2.17 11.67
CA ASP A 44 21.89 2.34 11.31
C ASP A 44 22.73 1.40 12.20
N GLY A 45 23.50 0.50 11.58
CA GLY A 45 24.16 -0.63 12.25
C GLY A 45 23.53 -2.01 11.99
N GLY A 46 22.49 -2.08 11.15
CA GLY A 46 21.94 -3.34 10.64
C GLY A 46 20.93 -4.02 11.56
N LYS A 47 20.56 -3.39 12.68
CA LYS A 47 19.53 -3.90 13.57
C LYS A 47 18.15 -3.80 12.91
N ILE A 48 17.44 -4.92 12.86
CA ILE A 48 16.11 -5.03 12.25
C ILE A 48 15.08 -5.22 13.38
N THR A 49 14.14 -4.30 13.51
CA THR A 49 13.12 -4.33 14.57
C THR A 49 11.71 -4.23 13.99
N PRO A 50 10.78 -5.15 14.33
CA PRO A 50 9.40 -5.04 13.89
C PRO A 50 8.73 -3.80 14.50
N VAL A 51 7.89 -3.13 13.70
CA VAL A 51 7.22 -1.88 14.09
C VAL A 51 6.38 -2.03 15.36
N THR A 52 5.82 -3.22 15.61
CA THR A 52 5.04 -3.58 16.80
C THR A 52 5.85 -3.56 18.10
N ARG A 53 7.18 -3.72 18.03
CA ARG A 53 8.07 -3.56 19.20
C ARG A 53 8.39 -2.09 19.48
N LEU A 54 8.27 -1.26 18.45
CA LEU A 54 8.46 0.19 18.52
C LEU A 54 7.15 0.94 18.70
N ALA A 55 5.97 0.33 18.54
CA ALA A 55 4.71 1.01 18.73
C ALA A 55 3.56 0.04 19.07
N ASP A 56 2.64 0.49 19.91
CA ASP A 56 1.33 -0.15 20.05
C ASP A 56 0.46 0.22 18.85
N VAL A 57 0.64 -0.53 17.76
CA VAL A 57 0.04 -0.28 16.44
C VAL A 57 -1.48 -0.30 16.49
N ASP A 58 -2.08 -1.11 17.35
CA ASP A 58 -3.54 -1.27 17.41
C ASP A 58 -4.19 -0.09 18.14
N LYS A 59 -3.62 0.34 19.28
CA LYS A 59 -4.11 1.55 19.96
C LYS A 59 -3.83 2.81 19.14
N PHE A 60 -2.71 2.84 18.41
CA PHE A 60 -2.40 3.90 17.47
C PHE A 60 -3.48 4.01 16.39
N ALA A 61 -3.73 2.93 15.64
CA ALA A 61 -4.76 2.84 14.61
C ALA A 61 -6.16 3.23 15.12
N LYS A 62 -6.59 2.67 16.26
CA LYS A 62 -7.89 2.99 16.88
C LYS A 62 -8.01 4.47 17.24
N THR A 63 -6.91 5.10 17.64
CA THR A 63 -6.90 6.53 17.98
C THR A 63 -6.97 7.41 16.73
N LEU A 64 -6.31 7.01 15.63
CA LEU A 64 -6.42 7.71 14.35
C LEU A 64 -7.84 7.64 13.78
N LEU A 65 -8.53 6.48 13.84
CA LEU A 65 -9.93 6.37 13.42
C LEU A 65 -10.83 7.33 14.19
N LYS A 66 -10.71 7.37 15.52
CA LYS A 66 -11.46 8.32 16.35
C LYS A 66 -11.12 9.77 16.00
N ALA A 67 -9.87 10.07 15.69
CA ALA A 67 -9.47 11.40 15.26
C ALA A 67 -10.13 11.78 13.93
N ALA A 68 -10.17 10.85 12.97
CA ALA A 68 -10.86 11.03 11.69
C ALA A 68 -12.37 11.27 11.90
N GLU A 69 -13.04 10.48 12.76
CA GLU A 69 -14.46 10.68 13.09
C GLU A 69 -14.75 12.08 13.66
N GLU A 70 -13.93 12.56 14.61
CA GLU A 70 -14.11 13.88 15.22
C GLU A 70 -13.84 15.01 14.21
N LEU A 71 -12.88 14.83 13.30
CA LEU A 71 -12.61 15.77 12.20
C LEU A 71 -13.79 15.84 11.24
N SER A 72 -14.31 14.69 10.81
CA SER A 72 -15.46 14.58 9.90
C SER A 72 -16.75 15.09 10.55
N SER A 73 -16.89 15.02 11.87
CA SER A 73 -18.02 15.61 12.61
C SER A 73 -17.87 17.12 12.87
N GLY A 74 -16.91 17.79 12.23
CA GLY A 74 -16.68 19.24 12.38
C GLY A 74 -15.88 19.66 13.63
N LYS A 75 -15.50 18.75 14.53
CA LYS A 75 -14.78 19.05 15.77
C LYS A 75 -13.27 19.16 15.52
N LYS A 76 -12.88 20.12 14.67
CA LYS A 76 -11.51 20.25 14.13
C LYS A 76 -10.40 20.28 15.19
N VAL A 77 -10.59 21.07 16.26
CA VAL A 77 -9.58 21.20 17.34
C VAL A 77 -9.40 19.87 18.07
N LYS A 78 -10.51 19.25 18.47
CA LYS A 78 -10.50 17.96 19.18
C LYS A 78 -9.90 16.84 18.32
N GLY A 79 -10.25 16.81 17.04
CA GLY A 79 -9.69 15.88 16.06
C GLY A 79 -8.17 16.00 15.92
N LYS A 80 -7.65 17.23 15.74
CA LYS A 80 -6.20 17.48 15.66
C LYS A 80 -5.46 17.09 16.96
N LEU A 81 -6.01 17.46 18.11
CA LEU A 81 -5.45 17.05 19.41
C LEU A 81 -5.43 15.53 19.57
N LYS A 82 -6.49 14.85 19.10
CA LYS A 82 -6.57 13.39 19.10
C LYS A 82 -5.51 12.76 18.21
N THR A 83 -5.28 13.29 17.02
CA THR A 83 -4.19 12.85 16.13
C THR A 83 -2.83 12.94 16.83
N LEU A 84 -2.53 14.08 17.46
CA LEU A 84 -1.29 14.25 18.22
C LEU A 84 -1.19 13.27 19.39
N SER A 85 -2.30 12.99 20.07
CA SER A 85 -2.33 12.02 21.18
C SER A 85 -1.98 10.60 20.75
N ALA A 86 -2.12 10.24 19.47
CA ALA A 86 -1.72 8.93 18.96
C ALA A 86 -0.19 8.72 19.06
N LEU A 87 0.61 9.79 18.98
CA LEU A 87 2.08 9.70 19.05
C LEU A 87 2.61 9.10 20.36
N ARG A 88 1.79 9.08 21.43
CA ARG A 88 2.12 8.45 22.71
C ARG A 88 2.28 6.93 22.63
N TYR A 89 1.66 6.29 21.63
CA TYR A 89 1.75 4.85 21.43
C TYR A 89 3.02 4.42 20.68
N ILE A 90 3.78 5.38 20.15
CA ILE A 90 5.06 5.14 19.49
C ILE A 90 6.18 5.27 20.52
N LYS A 91 6.96 4.22 20.66
CA LYS A 91 8.23 4.13 21.39
C LYS A 91 9.38 4.46 20.43
N GLY A 92 10.34 5.25 20.91
CA GLY A 92 11.51 5.66 20.11
C GLY A 92 11.34 7.01 19.40
N LYS A 93 12.36 7.86 19.55
CA LYS A 93 12.39 9.25 19.05
C LYS A 93 12.35 9.30 17.52
N LEU A 94 13.04 8.37 16.86
CA LEU A 94 13.12 8.32 15.39
C LEU A 94 11.75 8.05 14.74
N LEU A 95 11.09 6.94 15.11
CA LEU A 95 9.78 6.58 14.55
C LEU A 95 8.72 7.64 14.86
N ARG A 96 8.76 8.24 16.05
CA ARG A 96 7.87 9.34 16.43
C ARG A 96 8.10 10.58 15.57
N GLN A 97 9.35 10.99 15.36
CA GLN A 97 9.69 12.14 14.53
C GLN A 97 9.27 11.92 13.08
N MET A 98 9.54 10.74 12.52
CA MET A 98 9.17 10.41 11.15
C MET A 98 7.66 10.44 10.94
N ILE A 99 6.89 9.86 11.85
CA ILE A 99 5.42 9.90 11.79
C ILE A 99 4.90 11.33 11.98
N PHE A 100 5.50 12.11 12.89
CA PHE A 100 5.14 13.52 13.08
C PHE A 100 5.38 14.34 11.80
N ASP A 101 6.54 14.17 11.16
CA ASP A 101 6.88 14.87 9.93
C ASP A 101 5.93 14.49 8.79
N ILE A 102 5.53 13.23 8.68
CA ILE A 102 4.52 12.78 7.69
C ILE A 102 3.16 13.44 7.96
N ILE A 103 2.72 13.51 9.22
CA ILE A 103 1.44 14.16 9.59
C ILE A 103 1.49 15.67 9.33
N LYS A 104 2.62 16.32 9.64
CA LYS A 104 2.78 17.77 9.55
C LYS A 104 3.02 18.26 8.11
N SER A 105 3.97 17.65 7.41
CA SER A 105 4.35 18.07 6.06
C SER A 105 3.45 17.46 4.99
N GLY A 106 3.04 16.19 5.18
CA GLY A 106 2.26 15.45 4.20
C GLY A 106 2.94 15.31 2.83
N THR A 107 4.26 15.50 2.73
CA THR A 107 5.01 15.48 1.46
C THR A 107 5.52 14.08 1.12
N TYR A 108 5.69 13.83 -0.18
CA TYR A 108 6.16 12.54 -0.69
C TYR A 108 7.63 12.28 -0.30
N GLU A 109 8.44 13.33 -0.20
CA GLU A 109 9.85 13.25 0.18
C GLU A 109 10.03 12.77 1.62
N ALA A 110 9.21 13.27 2.55
CA ALA A 110 9.22 12.84 3.94
C ALA A 110 8.83 11.37 4.07
N LEU A 111 7.80 10.95 3.35
CA LEU A 111 7.40 9.55 3.27
C LEU A 111 8.48 8.67 2.65
N GLY A 112 9.12 9.11 1.56
CA GLY A 112 10.17 8.37 0.87
C GLY A 112 11.42 8.17 1.73
N LYS A 113 11.82 9.17 2.53
CA LYS A 113 12.90 9.01 3.53
C LYS A 113 12.56 7.95 4.57
N PHE A 114 11.31 7.87 5.01
CA PHE A 114 10.83 6.82 5.89
C PHE A 114 10.87 5.45 5.23
N MET A 115 10.25 5.31 4.05
CA MET A 115 10.14 4.02 3.37
C MET A 115 11.49 3.39 3.01
N ARG A 116 12.55 4.18 2.83
CA ARG A 116 13.92 3.66 2.62
C ARG A 116 14.52 2.91 3.82
N LYS A 117 13.99 3.13 5.03
CA LYS A 117 14.41 2.42 6.25
C LYS A 117 13.41 1.34 6.66
N VAL A 118 12.40 1.05 5.83
CA VAL A 118 11.35 0.09 6.13
C VAL A 118 11.37 -1.07 5.15
N VAL A 119 11.33 -2.28 5.69
CA VAL A 119 11.12 -3.51 4.92
C VAL A 119 9.76 -4.08 5.30
N MET A 120 8.92 -4.35 4.30
CA MET A 120 7.64 -5.04 4.50
C MET A 120 7.82 -6.53 4.29
N ILE A 121 7.34 -7.33 5.25
CA ILE A 121 7.13 -8.77 5.04
C ILE A 121 5.63 -9.01 5.01
N GLY A 122 5.14 -9.51 3.88
CA GLY A 122 3.73 -9.82 3.66
C GLY A 122 3.53 -11.30 3.35
N CYS A 123 2.42 -11.85 3.82
CA CYS A 123 1.90 -13.15 3.44
C CYS A 123 0.55 -12.94 2.76
N MET A 124 0.44 -13.33 1.49
CA MET A 124 -0.75 -13.15 0.67
C MET A 124 -1.39 -14.49 0.39
N HIS A 125 -2.70 -14.59 0.55
CA HIS A 125 -3.45 -15.82 0.31
C HIS A 125 -4.12 -15.77 -1.06
N PHE A 126 -3.36 -15.82 -2.16
CA PHE A 126 -3.96 -15.74 -3.49
C PHE A 126 -4.97 -16.86 -3.75
N MET A 127 -6.09 -16.52 -4.40
CA MET A 127 -7.16 -17.48 -4.68
C MET A 127 -6.88 -18.25 -5.96
N ASP A 128 -7.19 -19.54 -5.94
CA ASP A 128 -7.14 -20.47 -7.05
C ASP A 128 -8.57 -20.85 -7.48
N PRO A 129 -8.76 -21.67 -8.54
CA PRO A 129 -10.10 -22.06 -9.00
C PRO A 129 -10.95 -22.82 -7.97
N TRP A 130 -10.37 -23.43 -6.94
CA TRP A 130 -11.07 -24.24 -5.93
C TRP A 130 -11.52 -23.45 -4.71
N ASN A 131 -10.90 -22.30 -4.44
CA ASN A 131 -11.24 -21.41 -3.31
C ASN A 131 -11.62 -19.99 -3.75
N PHE A 132 -12.04 -19.83 -5.01
CA PHE A 132 -12.33 -18.53 -5.59
C PHE A 132 -13.58 -17.89 -4.97
N ASP A 133 -13.39 -16.73 -4.36
CA ASP A 133 -14.46 -15.95 -3.72
C ASP A 133 -14.69 -14.64 -4.47
N LEU A 134 -15.90 -14.46 -4.99
CA LEU A 134 -16.30 -13.27 -5.76
C LEU A 134 -16.40 -12.01 -4.90
N GLU A 135 -16.83 -12.09 -3.64
CA GLU A 135 -16.90 -10.95 -2.72
C GLU A 135 -15.51 -10.45 -2.35
N ARG A 136 -14.57 -11.39 -2.17
CA ARG A 136 -13.16 -11.08 -1.98
C ARG A 136 -12.54 -10.47 -3.24
N MET A 137 -12.94 -10.93 -4.43
CA MET A 137 -12.48 -10.39 -5.72
C MET A 137 -12.97 -8.97 -5.97
N LYS A 138 -14.24 -8.64 -5.66
CA LYS A 138 -14.81 -7.27 -5.78
C LYS A 138 -14.05 -6.21 -4.99
N ARG A 139 -13.32 -6.62 -3.95
CA ARG A 139 -12.54 -5.75 -3.06
C ARG A 139 -11.02 -5.89 -3.28
N CYS A 140 -10.59 -6.35 -4.44
CA CYS A 140 -9.16 -6.49 -4.72
C CYS A 140 -8.46 -5.12 -4.74
N ALA A 141 -7.22 -5.05 -4.24
CA ALA A 141 -6.40 -3.84 -4.31
C ALA A 141 -5.31 -3.92 -5.40
N ILE A 142 -5.13 -5.08 -6.02
CA ILE A 142 -4.11 -5.34 -7.04
C ILE A 142 -4.83 -5.67 -8.34
N HIS A 143 -4.51 -4.91 -9.38
CA HIS A 143 -5.14 -5.05 -10.69
C HIS A 143 -4.10 -5.06 -11.80
N TYR A 144 -4.39 -5.79 -12.86
CA TYR A 144 -3.67 -5.70 -14.12
C TYR A 144 -4.42 -4.72 -15.03
N ALA A 145 -3.70 -3.72 -15.55
CA ALA A 145 -4.14 -2.97 -16.72
C ALA A 145 -3.71 -3.72 -17.97
N THR A 146 -4.66 -4.08 -18.83
CA THR A 146 -4.41 -4.85 -20.04
C THR A 146 -4.34 -3.96 -21.27
N VAL A 147 -3.69 -4.44 -22.34
CA VAL A 147 -3.52 -3.67 -23.60
C VAL A 147 -4.83 -3.42 -24.34
N ASP A 148 -5.87 -4.21 -24.04
CA ASP A 148 -7.22 -4.04 -24.57
C ASP A 148 -8.12 -3.18 -23.67
N GLY A 149 -7.52 -2.45 -22.72
CA GLY A 149 -8.20 -1.43 -21.92
C GLY A 149 -8.98 -1.96 -20.71
N ARG A 150 -8.90 -3.26 -20.41
CA ARG A 150 -9.55 -3.84 -19.22
C ARG A 150 -8.68 -3.64 -17.98
N ILE A 151 -9.36 -3.56 -16.83
CA ILE A 151 -8.73 -3.59 -15.50
C ILE A 151 -9.20 -4.87 -14.81
N ILE A 152 -8.29 -5.81 -14.60
CA ILE A 152 -8.64 -7.16 -14.12
C ILE A 152 -8.03 -7.40 -12.73
N PRO A 153 -8.84 -7.73 -11.71
CA PRO A 153 -8.34 -8.09 -10.38
C PRO A 153 -7.32 -9.23 -10.40
N PHE A 154 -6.32 -9.17 -9.52
CA PHE A 154 -5.16 -10.07 -9.55
C PHE A 154 -5.53 -11.55 -9.59
N CYS A 155 -6.39 -12.02 -8.68
CA CYS A 155 -6.74 -13.45 -8.63
C CYS A 155 -7.56 -13.86 -9.87
N SER A 156 -8.47 -13.01 -10.34
CA SER A 156 -9.25 -13.29 -11.57
C SER A 156 -8.35 -13.37 -12.79
N MET A 157 -7.37 -12.49 -12.90
CA MET A 157 -6.39 -12.52 -13.98
C MET A 157 -5.62 -13.84 -13.93
N ASN A 158 -5.02 -14.18 -12.80
CA ASN A 158 -4.12 -15.32 -12.69
C ASN A 158 -4.82 -16.69 -12.75
N SER A 159 -6.07 -16.78 -12.31
CA SER A 159 -6.79 -18.07 -12.22
C SER A 159 -7.77 -18.31 -13.36
N ILE A 160 -8.19 -17.26 -14.10
CA ILE A 160 -9.25 -17.35 -15.12
C ILE A 160 -8.82 -16.75 -16.46
N HIS A 161 -8.35 -15.50 -16.46
CA HIS A 161 -8.20 -14.75 -17.73
C HIS A 161 -6.81 -14.83 -18.37
N ARG A 162 -5.77 -15.23 -17.63
CA ARG A 162 -4.38 -15.17 -18.09
C ARG A 162 -4.15 -15.95 -19.38
N ALA A 163 -4.61 -17.21 -19.45
CA ALA A 163 -4.34 -18.07 -20.60
C ALA A 163 -4.91 -17.50 -21.90
N SER A 164 -6.17 -17.06 -21.90
CA SER A 164 -6.80 -16.47 -23.09
C SER A 164 -6.23 -15.10 -23.46
N TYR A 165 -5.83 -14.31 -22.46
CA TYR A 165 -5.16 -13.04 -22.68
C TYR A 165 -3.77 -13.21 -23.31
N GLU A 166 -2.93 -14.09 -22.75
CA GLU A 166 -1.59 -14.34 -23.25
C GLU A 166 -1.63 -15.00 -24.64
N ALA A 167 -2.56 -15.92 -24.90
CA ALA A 167 -2.72 -16.48 -26.24
C ALA A 167 -3.00 -15.42 -27.32
N LYS A 168 -3.70 -14.33 -26.97
CA LYS A 168 -4.06 -13.26 -27.90
C LYS A 168 -2.98 -12.17 -28.03
N TYR A 169 -2.28 -11.86 -26.94
CA TYR A 169 -1.43 -10.67 -26.86
C TYR A 169 0.04 -10.94 -26.55
N SER A 170 0.42 -12.16 -26.19
CA SER A 170 1.82 -12.48 -25.93
C SER A 170 2.63 -12.48 -27.22
N MET A 171 3.92 -12.18 -27.08
CA MET A 171 4.90 -12.24 -28.15
C MET A 171 6.12 -13.00 -27.62
N PRO A 172 6.69 -13.94 -28.39
CA PRO A 172 7.97 -14.55 -28.05
C PRO A 172 9.04 -13.51 -27.77
N TYR A 173 9.84 -13.75 -26.74
CA TYR A 173 10.84 -12.79 -26.26
C TYR A 173 11.81 -12.33 -27.35
N GLU A 174 12.28 -13.25 -28.19
CA GLU A 174 13.20 -12.95 -29.29
C GLU A 174 12.59 -12.00 -30.33
N LEU A 175 11.31 -12.21 -30.67
CA LEU A 175 10.59 -11.32 -31.59
C LEU A 175 10.37 -9.94 -30.99
N TRP A 176 10.07 -9.88 -29.69
CA TRP A 176 9.93 -8.61 -28.97
C TRP A 176 11.27 -7.85 -28.93
N LEU A 177 12.38 -8.54 -28.65
CA LEU A 177 13.73 -7.97 -28.63
C LEU A 177 14.13 -7.38 -29.99
N ALA A 178 13.91 -8.14 -31.07
CA ALA A 178 14.22 -7.68 -32.42
C ALA A 178 13.47 -6.38 -32.77
N LYS A 179 12.15 -6.35 -32.56
CA LYS A 179 11.32 -5.14 -32.77
C LYS A 179 11.77 -3.98 -31.89
N ARG A 180 12.12 -4.24 -30.63
CA ARG A 180 12.56 -3.19 -29.71
C ARG A 180 13.88 -2.58 -30.13
N ARG A 181 14.84 -3.38 -30.60
CA ARG A 181 16.13 -2.89 -31.13
C ARG A 181 15.93 -2.03 -32.37
N GLU A 182 15.07 -2.46 -33.28
CA GLU A 182 14.73 -1.70 -34.49
C GLU A 182 14.10 -0.34 -34.15
N GLN A 183 13.11 -0.32 -33.25
CA GLN A 183 12.48 0.93 -32.79
C GLN A 183 13.47 1.90 -32.15
N LEU A 184 14.41 1.39 -31.35
CA LEU A 184 15.45 2.21 -30.73
C LEU A 184 16.42 2.79 -31.76
N ALA A 185 16.80 2.00 -32.77
CA ALA A 185 17.66 2.48 -33.86
C ALA A 185 16.96 3.57 -34.70
N GLN A 186 15.67 3.39 -35.02
CA GLN A 186 14.87 4.39 -35.73
C GLN A 186 14.71 5.68 -34.92
N ALA A 187 14.43 5.57 -33.62
CA ALA A 187 14.32 6.74 -32.74
C ALA A 187 15.64 7.52 -32.64
N ALA A 188 16.77 6.81 -32.52
CA ALA A 188 18.09 7.44 -32.49
C ALA A 188 18.42 8.16 -33.81
N ALA A 189 18.10 7.56 -34.95
CA ALA A 189 18.30 8.15 -36.27
C ALA A 189 17.39 9.37 -36.53
N ALA A 190 16.20 9.43 -35.93
CA ALA A 190 15.29 10.58 -36.06
C ALA A 190 15.68 11.77 -35.17
N THR A 191 16.54 11.56 -34.18
CA THR A 191 17.07 12.60 -33.29
C THR A 191 18.47 13.09 -33.65
N ALA A 192 19.09 12.51 -34.68
CA ALA A 192 20.39 12.89 -35.24
C ALA A 192 20.20 13.80 -36.47
#